data_AF-A0A5B8K1Q2-F1
#
_entry.id   AF-A0A5B8K1Q2-F1
#
_cell.length_a   1.000
_cell.length_b   1.000
_cell.length_c   1.000
_cell.angle_alpha   90.00
_cell.angle_beta   90.00
_cell.angle_gamma   90.00
#
_symmetry.space_group_name_H-M   'P 1'
#
loop_
_entity.id
_entity.type
_entity.pdbx_description
1 polymer ?
#
loop_
_entity_poly.entity_id
_entity_poly.type
_entity_poly.pdbx_seq_one_letter_code
_entity_poly.pdbx_strand_id
1 'polypeptide(L)'
;MIKINKFQNQHYDYNGIIIIQSENVDNLIKELHSDDAIIEIGNSEFKISDFIVIDPLTKLIDLYQISSKNILYKYIVNSLEWTKEVIFNSEILEKCNKNINDFIGEEFSSYLPDYSKIIKYIYDFNQDKFIDKNTLIKWLNNFKLQSKNNIILKNVDFIKLSDISEYINNYNFIFLTNNAFNIIENLTDLKLVYLENDGYLLHIENYEVVKFEIYKRDSSFKMNHNTLPINGKNELRKIRNIIQELIIK
;
A
#
# COMPACT_ATOMS: atom_id res chain seq x y z
N MET A 1 9.95 -9.73 -12.25
CA MET A 1 10.55 -10.65 -11.26
C MET A 1 10.64 -9.93 -9.92
N ILE A 2 10.25 -10.61 -8.84
CA ILE A 2 10.46 -10.18 -7.46
C ILE A 2 11.24 -11.26 -6.72
N LYS A 3 12.12 -10.83 -5.82
CA LYS A 3 12.86 -11.69 -4.91
C LYS A 3 12.68 -11.21 -3.48
N ILE A 4 12.45 -12.14 -2.57
CA ILE A 4 12.36 -11.84 -1.14
C ILE A 4 13.33 -12.81 -0.48
N ASN A 5 14.50 -12.31 -0.10
CA ASN A 5 15.63 -13.13 0.37
C ASN A 5 15.36 -13.88 1.70
N LYS A 6 14.21 -13.62 2.32
CA LYS A 6 13.73 -14.34 3.50
C LYS A 6 13.21 -15.74 3.19
N PHE A 7 12.72 -15.96 1.97
CA PHE A 7 12.18 -17.25 1.56
C PHE A 7 13.22 -18.08 0.81
N GLN A 8 13.12 -19.40 0.92
CA GLN A 8 14.09 -20.30 0.29
C GLN A 8 14.01 -20.29 -1.23
N ASN A 9 12.81 -20.16 -1.78
CA ASN A 9 12.63 -19.83 -3.20
C ASN A 9 12.86 -18.33 -3.34
N GLN A 10 13.76 -17.92 -4.23
CA GLN A 10 14.17 -16.52 -4.29
C GLN A 10 13.61 -15.75 -5.47
N HIS A 11 13.02 -16.39 -6.48
CA HIS A 11 12.57 -15.68 -7.67
C HIS A 11 11.13 -16.02 -7.99
N TYR A 12 10.32 -14.98 -8.16
CA TYR A 12 8.89 -15.07 -8.39
C TYR A 12 8.47 -14.21 -9.59
N ASP A 13 7.51 -14.70 -10.36
CA ASP A 13 6.90 -13.95 -11.44
C ASP A 13 6.19 -12.72 -10.88
N TYR A 14 6.48 -11.56 -11.46
CA TYR A 14 6.01 -10.28 -10.94
C TYR A 14 5.86 -9.25 -12.06
N ASN A 15 4.60 -8.83 -12.24
CA ASN A 15 4.19 -7.83 -13.23
C ASN A 15 3.65 -6.55 -12.56
N GLY A 16 4.12 -6.25 -11.34
CA GLY A 16 3.67 -5.10 -10.55
C GLY A 16 2.68 -5.44 -9.44
N ILE A 17 2.18 -6.68 -9.37
CA ILE A 17 1.33 -7.17 -8.28
C ILE A 17 1.77 -8.58 -7.89
N ILE A 18 1.86 -8.84 -6.59
CA ILE A 18 1.96 -10.18 -5.99
C ILE A 18 1.03 -10.25 -4.77
N ILE A 19 0.42 -11.42 -4.55
CA ILE A 19 -0.42 -11.68 -3.39
C ILE A 19 0.23 -12.82 -2.60
N ILE A 20 0.62 -12.55 -1.36
CA ILE A 20 1.16 -13.54 -0.44
C ILE A 20 0.11 -13.81 0.62
N GLN A 21 -0.38 -15.04 0.65
CA GLN A 21 -1.28 -15.52 1.68
C GLN A 21 -0.49 -16.23 2.77
N SER A 22 -0.58 -15.76 4.01
CA SER A 22 0.03 -16.39 5.19
C SER A 22 -1.02 -16.55 6.29
N GLU A 23 -0.91 -17.61 7.09
CA GLU A 23 -1.77 -17.76 8.27
C GLU A 23 -1.52 -16.66 9.30
N ASN A 24 -0.28 -16.16 9.39
CA ASN A 24 0.13 -15.11 10.31
C ASN A 24 0.84 -13.96 9.59
N VAL A 25 0.03 -13.10 8.97
CA VAL A 25 0.50 -11.91 8.25
C VAL A 25 1.30 -10.94 9.15
N ASP A 26 0.96 -10.84 10.44
CA ASP A 26 1.68 -9.97 11.37
C ASP A 26 3.10 -10.48 11.62
N ASN A 27 3.27 -11.80 11.79
CA ASN A 27 4.59 -12.39 11.92
C ASN A 27 5.39 -12.25 10.63
N LEU A 28 4.75 -12.46 9.46
CA LEU A 28 5.40 -12.26 8.18
C LEU A 28 5.92 -10.82 8.00
N ILE A 29 5.08 -9.80 8.30
CA ILE A 29 5.51 -8.39 8.30
C ILE A 29 6.71 -8.18 9.24
N LYS A 30 6.65 -8.72 10.46
CA LYS A 30 7.73 -8.60 11.44
C LYS A 30 9.04 -9.19 10.92
N GLU A 31 8.96 -10.32 10.23
CA GLU A 31 10.13 -10.95 9.61
C GLU A 31 10.70 -10.11 8.47
N LEU A 32 9.84 -9.51 7.64
CA LEU A 32 10.25 -8.57 6.59
C LEU A 32 10.82 -7.25 7.15
N HIS A 33 10.55 -6.94 8.43
CA HIS A 33 11.16 -5.82 9.15
C HIS A 33 12.56 -6.12 9.71
N SER A 34 13.04 -7.36 9.64
CA SER A 34 14.41 -7.67 10.06
C SER A 34 15.45 -6.97 9.18
N ASP A 35 16.61 -6.63 9.75
CA ASP A 35 17.65 -5.86 9.05
C ASP A 35 18.21 -6.57 7.81
N ASP A 36 18.12 -7.90 7.78
CA ASP A 36 18.61 -8.77 6.72
C ASP A 36 17.57 -9.01 5.61
N ALA A 37 16.30 -8.62 5.82
CA ALA A 37 15.25 -8.82 4.84
C ALA A 37 15.33 -7.77 3.71
N ILE A 38 15.51 -8.26 2.48
CA ILE A 38 15.59 -7.48 1.25
C ILE A 38 14.55 -8.00 0.27
N ILE A 39 13.79 -7.06 -0.28
CA ILE A 39 12.84 -7.29 -1.36
C ILE A 39 13.45 -6.69 -2.64
N GLU A 40 13.84 -7.53 -3.59
CA GLU A 40 14.33 -7.09 -4.89
C GLU A 40 13.16 -7.05 -5.89
N ILE A 41 12.93 -5.90 -6.53
CA ILE A 41 11.93 -5.76 -7.60
C ILE A 41 12.66 -5.30 -8.86
N GLY A 42 12.70 -6.18 -9.88
CA GLY A 42 13.54 -5.94 -11.05
C GLY A 42 15.02 -5.98 -10.68
N ASN A 43 15.72 -4.85 -10.84
CA ASN A 43 17.16 -4.70 -10.52
C ASN A 43 17.39 -3.78 -9.32
N SER A 44 16.36 -3.53 -8.51
CA SER A 44 16.43 -2.61 -7.38
C SER A 44 16.10 -3.35 -6.08
N GLU A 45 16.89 -3.09 -5.06
CA GLU A 45 16.75 -3.65 -3.72
C GLU A 45 16.00 -2.67 -2.83
N PHE A 46 15.09 -3.18 -2.02
CA PHE A 46 14.27 -2.41 -1.11
C PHE A 46 14.23 -3.07 0.27
N LYS A 47 14.28 -2.24 1.31
CA LYS A 47 13.88 -2.64 2.66
C LYS A 47 12.42 -2.33 2.86
N ILE A 48 11.80 -2.95 3.86
CA ILE A 48 10.38 -2.65 4.20
C ILE A 48 10.14 -1.16 4.49
N SER A 49 11.14 -0.44 4.98
CA SER A 49 11.09 1.01 5.22
C SER A 49 10.90 1.84 3.96
N ASP A 50 11.20 1.27 2.78
CA ASP A 50 11.02 1.89 1.48
C ASP A 50 9.61 1.65 0.91
N PHE A 51 8.76 0.91 1.65
CA PHE A 51 7.38 0.63 1.28
C PHE A 51 6.41 1.50 2.09
N ILE A 52 5.34 1.91 1.43
CA ILE A 52 4.15 2.44 2.11
C ILE A 52 3.31 1.24 2.52
N VAL A 53 3.24 0.96 3.82
CA VAL A 53 2.44 -0.13 4.38
C VAL A 53 1.08 0.43 4.77
N ILE A 54 0.01 -0.15 4.22
CA ILE A 54 -1.37 0.22 4.50
C ILE A 54 -2.10 -1.01 5.05
N ASP A 55 -2.72 -0.84 6.21
CA ASP A 55 -3.55 -1.82 6.90
C ASP A 55 -4.92 -1.20 7.28
N PRO A 56 -5.86 -1.98 7.85
CA PRO A 56 -7.17 -1.47 8.25
C PRO A 56 -7.15 -0.36 9.32
N LEU A 57 -6.03 -0.17 10.02
CA LEU A 57 -5.86 0.84 11.06
C LEU A 57 -5.10 2.07 10.56
N THR A 58 -4.63 2.05 9.32
CA THR A 58 -3.88 3.16 8.73
C THR A 58 -4.82 4.35 8.54
N LYS A 59 -4.41 5.50 9.08
CA LYS A 59 -5.19 6.73 9.04
C LYS A 59 -4.83 7.52 7.80
N LEU A 60 -5.75 8.34 7.31
CA LEU A 60 -5.50 9.18 6.12
C LEU A 60 -4.35 10.15 6.32
N ILE A 61 -4.16 10.63 7.55
CA ILE A 61 -3.07 11.55 7.87
C ILE A 61 -1.68 10.92 7.65
N ASP A 62 -1.59 9.58 7.73
CA ASP A 62 -0.35 8.84 7.49
C ASP A 62 0.06 8.91 6.01
N LEU A 63 -0.91 8.96 5.08
CA LEU A 63 -0.65 9.15 3.64
C LEU A 63 -0.43 10.62 3.25
N TYR A 64 -1.08 11.55 3.97
CA TYR A 64 -1.08 12.98 3.65
C TYR A 64 -0.27 13.82 4.66
N GLN A 65 0.87 13.32 5.12
CA GLN A 65 1.72 14.05 6.06
C GLN A 65 2.08 15.46 5.56
N ILE A 66 1.79 16.50 6.34
CA ILE A 66 2.08 17.87 5.91
C ILE A 66 3.55 18.19 6.16
N SER A 67 4.33 18.06 5.09
CA SER A 67 5.73 18.47 5.00
C SER A 67 5.98 19.05 3.61
N SER A 68 7.02 19.89 3.48
CA SER A 68 7.37 20.54 2.21
C SER A 68 7.57 19.59 1.01
N LYS A 69 7.89 18.32 1.28
CA LYS A 69 8.05 17.27 0.26
C LYS A 69 6.74 16.59 -0.13
N ASN A 70 5.73 16.62 0.73
CA ASN A 70 4.47 15.88 0.55
C ASN A 70 3.48 16.61 -0.37
N ILE A 71 2.66 15.83 -1.07
CA ILE A 71 1.71 16.33 -2.06
C ILE A 71 0.61 17.20 -1.47
N LEU A 72 0.14 16.94 -0.23
CA LEU A 72 -0.90 17.78 0.37
C LEU A 72 -0.38 19.20 0.60
N TYR A 73 0.86 19.32 1.10
CA TYR A 73 1.51 20.62 1.25
C TYR A 73 1.67 21.33 -0.10
N LYS A 74 2.22 20.63 -1.10
CA LYS A 74 2.37 21.19 -2.45
C LYS A 74 1.04 21.59 -3.05
N TYR A 75 -0.01 20.80 -2.85
CA TYR A 75 -1.35 21.11 -3.31
C TYR A 75 -1.87 22.38 -2.65
N ILE A 76 -1.83 22.48 -1.32
CA ILE A 76 -2.28 23.67 -0.58
C ILE A 76 -1.50 24.91 -1.05
N VAL A 77 -0.17 24.81 -1.15
CA VAL A 77 0.67 25.95 -1.50
C VAL A 77 0.49 26.38 -2.97
N ASN A 78 0.41 25.42 -3.89
CA ASN A 78 0.36 25.71 -5.33
C ASN A 78 -1.05 26.01 -5.84
N SER A 79 -2.10 25.45 -5.23
CA SER A 79 -3.48 25.61 -5.73
C SER A 79 -4.10 26.96 -5.39
N LEU A 80 -3.58 27.63 -4.37
CA LEU A 80 -4.19 28.83 -3.79
C LEU A 80 -3.25 30.05 -3.84
N GLU A 81 -2.16 29.97 -4.62
CA GLU A 81 -1.13 31.03 -4.68
C GLU A 81 -0.74 31.49 -3.26
N TRP A 82 -0.44 30.54 -2.37
CA TRP A 82 0.00 30.83 -1.00
C TRP A 82 1.38 31.51 -1.03
N THR A 83 1.42 32.81 -1.33
CA THR A 83 2.62 33.63 -1.23
C THR A 83 2.78 34.16 0.19
N LYS A 84 4.01 34.60 0.51
CA LYS A 84 4.31 35.22 1.80
C LYS A 84 3.38 36.39 2.10
N GLU A 85 3.02 37.18 1.07
CA GLU A 85 2.19 38.37 1.22
C GLU A 85 0.70 38.07 1.44
N VAL A 86 0.20 36.92 0.97
CA VAL A 86 -1.23 36.57 1.04
C VAL A 86 -1.65 36.08 2.43
N ILE A 87 -0.79 35.33 3.13
CA ILE A 87 -1.13 34.70 4.41
C ILE A 87 -0.76 35.60 5.60
N PHE A 88 0.39 36.25 5.52
CA PHE A 88 0.87 37.14 6.57
C PHE A 88 1.40 38.44 6.01
N ASN A 89 1.10 39.54 6.67
CA ASN A 89 1.80 40.77 6.40
C ASN A 89 3.21 40.68 7.00
N SER A 90 4.18 40.24 6.19
CA SER A 90 5.56 40.01 6.63
C SER A 90 6.20 41.27 7.21
N GLU A 91 5.89 42.46 6.67
CA GLU A 91 6.37 43.72 7.22
C GLU A 91 5.88 43.98 8.65
N ILE A 92 4.62 43.62 8.95
CA ILE A 92 4.06 43.74 10.30
C ILE A 92 4.75 42.76 11.24
N LEU A 93 4.94 41.50 10.83
CA LEU A 93 5.58 40.48 11.68
C LEU A 93 7.04 40.79 11.97
N GLU A 94 7.79 41.32 10.99
CA GLU A 94 9.16 41.79 11.19
C GLU A 94 9.22 42.97 12.16
N LYS A 95 8.28 43.93 12.05
CA LYS A 95 8.16 45.03 13.02
C LYS A 95 7.84 44.52 14.43
N CYS A 96 6.94 43.53 14.56
CA CYS A 96 6.67 42.89 15.85
C CYS A 96 7.91 42.21 16.43
N ASN A 97 8.67 41.47 15.61
CA ASN A 97 9.92 40.83 16.07
C ASN A 97 10.94 41.88 16.54
N LYS A 98 11.08 42.99 15.80
CA LYS A 98 11.94 44.10 16.22
C LYS A 98 11.48 44.69 17.55
N ASN A 99 10.20 44.98 17.71
CA ASN A 99 9.66 45.52 18.97
C ASN A 99 9.88 44.58 20.16
N ILE A 100 9.83 43.26 19.96
CA ILE A 100 10.13 42.25 20.99
C ILE A 100 11.59 42.35 21.41
N ASN A 101 12.51 42.34 20.44
CA ASN A 101 13.95 42.44 20.72
C ASN A 101 14.30 43.79 21.37
N ASP A 102 13.71 44.89 20.89
CA ASP A 102 13.90 46.22 21.46
C ASP A 102 13.36 46.31 22.90
N PHE A 103 12.23 45.65 23.20
CA PHE A 103 11.67 45.59 24.55
C PHE A 103 12.55 44.80 25.53
N ILE A 104 13.18 43.72 25.06
CA ILE A 104 14.03 42.86 25.90
C ILE A 104 15.45 43.44 26.02
N GLY A 105 15.95 44.13 24.99
CA GLY A 105 17.28 44.74 24.95
C GLY A 105 18.37 43.84 24.34
N GLU A 106 18.00 42.73 23.69
CA GLU A 106 18.90 41.83 22.98
C GLU A 106 18.19 41.14 21.81
N GLU A 107 18.93 40.45 20.94
CA GLU A 107 18.37 39.64 19.85
C GLU A 107 17.75 38.34 20.39
N PHE A 108 16.65 38.46 21.12
CA PHE A 108 15.94 37.36 21.75
C PHE A 108 15.18 36.46 20.76
N SER A 109 14.62 37.04 19.69
CA SER A 109 13.84 36.31 18.68
C SER A 109 14.18 36.69 17.24
N SER A 110 13.94 35.74 16.34
CA SER A 110 14.07 35.92 14.89
C SER A 110 12.79 35.53 14.15
N TYR A 111 12.48 36.25 13.08
CA TYR A 111 11.33 35.95 12.22
C TYR A 111 11.73 34.95 11.13
N LEU A 112 11.39 33.67 11.35
CA LEU A 112 11.63 32.57 10.43
C LEU A 112 10.34 31.72 10.29
N PRO A 113 9.41 32.10 9.40
CA PRO A 113 8.13 31.39 9.28
C PRO A 113 8.31 29.96 8.77
N ASP A 114 7.69 29.01 9.47
CA ASP A 114 7.57 27.62 9.03
C ASP A 114 6.14 27.36 8.53
N TYR A 115 5.96 27.46 7.21
CA TYR A 115 4.66 27.31 6.57
C TYR A 115 4.03 25.92 6.78
N SER A 116 4.85 24.87 6.95
CA SER A 116 4.30 23.54 7.24
C SER A 116 3.64 23.51 8.62
N LYS A 117 4.25 24.17 9.62
CA LYS A 117 3.63 24.34 10.94
C LYS A 117 2.38 25.22 10.86
N ILE A 118 2.46 26.34 10.14
CA ILE A 118 1.31 27.24 9.96
C ILE A 118 0.11 26.51 9.36
N ILE A 119 0.30 25.74 8.28
CA ILE A 119 -0.79 24.96 7.66
C ILE A 119 -1.43 24.03 8.69
N LYS A 120 -0.62 23.33 9.49
CA LYS A 120 -1.12 22.44 10.55
C LYS A 120 -1.88 23.17 11.66
N TYR A 121 -1.59 24.46 11.88
CA TYR A 121 -2.34 25.29 12.83
C TYR A 121 -3.64 25.84 12.25
N ILE A 122 -3.67 26.17 10.96
CA ILE A 122 -4.85 26.75 10.30
C ILE A 122 -5.92 25.69 10.04
N TYR A 123 -5.50 24.49 9.64
CA TYR A 123 -6.40 23.41 9.27
C TYR A 123 -6.45 22.34 10.35
N ASP A 124 -7.66 22.07 10.83
CA ASP A 124 -7.93 20.90 11.67
C ASP A 124 -8.15 19.68 10.78
N PHE A 125 -7.09 18.90 10.58
CA PHE A 125 -7.17 17.66 9.81
C PHE A 125 -7.75 16.56 10.68
N ASN A 126 -8.78 15.88 10.18
CA ASN A 126 -9.37 14.75 10.87
C ASN A 126 -8.34 13.62 11.05
N GLN A 127 -7.85 13.50 12.29
CA GLN A 127 -6.83 12.52 12.68
C GLN A 127 -7.39 11.10 12.82
N ASP A 128 -8.71 10.94 12.88
CA ASP A 128 -9.36 9.66 13.20
C ASP A 128 -9.99 8.98 11.99
N LYS A 129 -9.87 9.59 10.81
CA LYS A 129 -10.39 9.01 9.59
C LYS A 129 -9.43 7.96 9.03
N PHE A 130 -9.87 6.71 9.06
CA PHE A 130 -9.20 5.58 8.41
C PHE A 130 -9.26 5.66 6.89
N ILE A 131 -8.31 4.99 6.25
CA ILE A 131 -8.32 4.81 4.80
C ILE A 131 -9.42 3.84 4.41
N ASP A 132 -10.13 4.18 3.35
CA ASP A 132 -11.10 3.33 2.67
C ASP A 132 -10.75 3.20 1.18
N LYS A 133 -11.54 2.42 0.44
CA LYS A 133 -11.38 2.27 -1.01
C LYS A 133 -11.31 3.61 -1.73
N ASN A 134 -12.27 4.49 -1.48
CA ASN A 134 -12.43 5.74 -2.22
C ASN A 134 -11.23 6.68 -1.99
N THR A 135 -10.75 6.75 -0.77
CA THR A 135 -9.64 7.62 -0.38
C THR A 135 -8.30 7.07 -0.85
N LEU A 136 -8.08 5.75 -0.82
CA LEU A 136 -6.90 5.14 -1.40
C LEU A 136 -6.84 5.35 -2.91
N ILE A 137 -7.94 5.11 -3.63
CA ILE A 137 -8.00 5.33 -5.09
C ILE A 137 -7.75 6.79 -5.45
N LYS A 138 -8.30 7.74 -4.68
CA LYS A 138 -8.00 9.17 -4.87
C LYS A 138 -6.52 9.47 -4.63
N TRP A 139 -5.92 8.88 -3.60
CA TRP A 139 -4.49 9.04 -3.32
C TRP A 139 -3.63 8.49 -4.46
N LEU A 140 -3.91 7.27 -4.95
CA LEU A 140 -3.20 6.65 -6.06
C LEU A 140 -3.28 7.48 -7.36
N ASN A 141 -4.43 8.09 -7.63
CA ASN A 141 -4.62 8.97 -8.79
C ASN A 141 -3.80 10.26 -8.70
N ASN A 142 -3.71 10.84 -7.50
CA ASN A 142 -3.05 12.11 -7.28
C ASN A 142 -1.53 11.97 -7.14
N PHE A 143 -1.03 10.81 -6.69
CA PHE A 143 0.37 10.63 -6.30
C PHE A 143 1.25 9.97 -7.38
N LYS A 144 1.34 10.58 -8.57
CA LYS A 144 2.25 10.11 -9.63
C LYS A 144 3.67 10.65 -9.40
N LEU A 145 4.60 9.79 -8.99
CA LEU A 145 6.02 10.13 -8.90
C LEU A 145 6.77 9.78 -10.19
N GLN A 146 8.00 10.31 -10.32
CA GLN A 146 8.89 9.99 -11.43
C GLN A 146 9.30 8.50 -11.45
N SER A 147 9.38 7.85 -10.29
CA SER A 147 9.66 6.42 -10.14
C SER A 147 8.44 5.69 -9.58
N LYS A 148 8.33 4.38 -9.85
CA LYS A 148 7.28 3.56 -9.25
C LYS A 148 7.46 3.51 -7.73
N ASN A 149 6.37 3.68 -7.01
CA ASN A 149 6.35 3.52 -5.56
C ASN A 149 6.02 2.08 -5.17
N ASN A 150 6.56 1.64 -4.04
CA ASN A 150 6.28 0.31 -3.51
C ASN A 150 5.25 0.40 -2.38
N ILE A 151 4.19 -0.40 -2.47
CA ILE A 151 3.06 -0.40 -1.54
C ILE A 151 2.82 -1.82 -1.05
N ILE A 152 2.68 -1.96 0.27
CA ILE A 152 2.18 -3.18 0.89
C ILE A 152 0.77 -2.95 1.39
N LEU A 153 -0.17 -3.78 0.94
CA LEU A 153 -1.55 -3.81 1.41
C LEU A 153 -1.70 -5.01 2.35
N LYS A 154 -1.72 -4.74 3.65
CA LYS A 154 -1.71 -5.74 4.73
C LYS A 154 -3.13 -5.95 5.25
N ASN A 155 -3.70 -7.14 5.03
CA ASN A 155 -5.05 -7.52 5.47
C ASN A 155 -6.14 -6.49 5.11
N VAL A 156 -5.97 -5.81 3.97
CA VAL A 156 -6.97 -4.89 3.43
C VAL A 156 -8.04 -5.69 2.67
N ASP A 157 -9.29 -5.58 3.10
CA ASP A 157 -10.44 -6.26 2.48
C ASP A 157 -11.35 -5.32 1.66
N PHE A 158 -11.15 -4.00 1.79
CA PHE A 158 -11.88 -2.97 1.06
C PHE A 158 -11.36 -2.72 -0.37
N ILE A 159 -10.26 -3.37 -0.78
CA ILE A 159 -9.67 -3.27 -2.13
C ILE A 159 -9.69 -4.62 -2.82
N LYS A 160 -10.10 -4.62 -4.09
CA LYS A 160 -9.99 -5.78 -5.00
C LYS A 160 -8.83 -5.60 -5.96
N LEU A 161 -8.47 -6.70 -6.63
CA LEU A 161 -7.43 -6.68 -7.66
C LEU A 161 -7.80 -5.75 -8.83
N SER A 162 -9.06 -5.76 -9.28
CA SER A 162 -9.51 -4.86 -10.37
C SER A 162 -9.35 -3.39 -10.01
N ASP A 163 -9.51 -3.03 -8.75
CA ASP A 163 -9.40 -1.64 -8.26
C ASP A 163 -7.99 -1.08 -8.40
N ILE A 164 -6.95 -1.92 -8.35
CA ILE A 164 -5.55 -1.47 -8.37
C ILE A 164 -4.83 -1.78 -9.69
N SER A 165 -5.39 -2.64 -10.54
CA SER A 165 -4.71 -3.17 -11.73
C SER A 165 -4.32 -2.07 -12.73
N GLU A 166 -5.09 -0.99 -12.82
CA GLU A 166 -4.76 0.15 -13.70
C GLU A 166 -3.54 0.96 -13.21
N TYR A 167 -3.15 0.80 -11.94
CA TYR A 167 -2.10 1.59 -11.30
C TYR A 167 -0.71 0.92 -11.36
N ILE A 168 -0.59 -0.31 -11.87
CA ILE A 168 0.68 -1.08 -11.89
C ILE A 168 1.83 -0.39 -12.63
N ASN A 169 1.54 0.57 -13.51
CA ASN A 169 2.56 1.35 -14.20
C ASN A 169 3.22 2.41 -13.32
N ASN A 170 2.56 2.84 -12.25
CA ASN A 170 3.09 3.85 -11.31
C ASN A 170 3.42 3.25 -9.94
N TYR A 171 2.98 2.03 -9.67
CA TYR A 171 3.11 1.41 -8.36
C TYR A 171 3.44 -0.08 -8.47
N ASN A 172 4.15 -0.56 -7.47
CA ASN A 172 4.41 -1.95 -7.19
C ASN A 172 3.57 -2.34 -5.97
N PHE A 173 2.75 -3.37 -6.09
CA PHE A 173 1.86 -3.82 -5.03
C PHE A 173 2.25 -5.21 -4.52
N ILE A 174 2.36 -5.32 -3.21
CA ILE A 174 2.45 -6.58 -2.49
C ILE A 174 1.23 -6.65 -1.56
N PHE A 175 0.33 -7.60 -1.80
CA PHE A 175 -0.71 -7.91 -0.83
C PHE A 175 -0.20 -8.95 0.15
N LEU A 176 -0.32 -8.66 1.44
CA LEU A 176 -0.11 -9.64 2.49
C LEU A 176 -1.46 -9.88 3.14
N THR A 177 -1.95 -11.12 3.09
CA THR A 177 -3.33 -11.42 3.50
C THR A 177 -3.44 -12.77 4.16
N ASN A 178 -4.41 -12.93 5.05
CA ASN A 178 -4.81 -14.25 5.55
C ASN A 178 -5.73 -15.00 4.55
N ASN A 179 -6.23 -14.30 3.53
CA ASN A 179 -7.16 -14.84 2.56
C ASN A 179 -7.07 -14.09 1.21
N ALA A 180 -6.35 -14.65 0.24
CA ALA A 180 -6.20 -14.08 -1.12
C ALA A 180 -7.53 -13.90 -1.84
N PHE A 181 -8.52 -14.73 -1.51
CA PHE A 181 -9.86 -14.67 -2.06
C PHE A 181 -10.68 -13.44 -1.68
N ASN A 182 -10.23 -12.68 -0.68
CA ASN A 182 -10.81 -11.38 -0.40
C ASN A 182 -10.34 -10.31 -1.41
N ILE A 183 -9.30 -10.59 -2.19
CA ILE A 183 -8.67 -9.63 -3.11
C ILE A 183 -8.96 -10.01 -4.55
N ILE A 184 -8.81 -11.29 -4.89
CA ILE A 184 -9.02 -11.78 -6.26
C ILE A 184 -10.50 -11.92 -6.60
N GLU A 185 -10.82 -11.74 -7.88
CA GLU A 185 -12.19 -11.80 -8.38
C GLU A 185 -12.39 -12.92 -9.39
N ASN A 186 -11.31 -13.29 -10.09
CA ASN A 186 -11.31 -14.35 -11.10
C ASN A 186 -10.30 -15.44 -10.73
N LEU A 187 -10.58 -16.69 -11.13
CA LEU A 187 -9.66 -17.79 -10.90
C LEU A 187 -8.32 -17.63 -11.63
N THR A 188 -8.28 -16.87 -12.73
CA THR A 188 -7.04 -16.54 -13.44
C THR A 188 -6.06 -15.76 -12.57
N ASP A 189 -6.57 -15.01 -11.60
CA ASP A 189 -5.79 -14.19 -10.69
C ASP A 189 -5.01 -15.05 -9.67
N LEU A 190 -5.34 -16.34 -9.54
CA LEU A 190 -4.58 -17.30 -8.72
C LEU A 190 -3.11 -17.39 -9.13
N LYS A 191 -2.78 -17.07 -10.38
CA LYS A 191 -1.39 -16.97 -10.86
C LYS A 191 -0.58 -15.88 -10.15
N LEU A 192 -1.22 -14.96 -9.47
CA LEU A 192 -0.57 -13.90 -8.68
C LEU A 192 -0.41 -14.31 -7.21
N VAL A 193 -1.01 -15.43 -6.80
CA VAL A 193 -1.12 -15.86 -5.40
C VAL A 193 -0.02 -16.85 -5.06
N TYR A 194 0.68 -16.55 -3.97
CA TYR A 194 1.67 -17.39 -3.33
C TYR A 194 1.21 -17.72 -1.92
N LEU A 195 1.31 -18.98 -1.53
CA LEU A 195 1.02 -19.40 -0.16
C LEU A 195 2.32 -19.49 0.61
N GLU A 196 2.38 -18.76 1.72
CA GLU A 196 3.47 -18.85 2.68
C GLU A 196 3.25 -20.07 3.58
N ASN A 197 4.27 -20.92 3.66
CA ASN A 197 4.29 -22.09 4.52
C ASN A 197 5.74 -22.40 4.95
N ASP A 198 6.02 -22.36 6.25
CA ASP A 198 7.32 -22.70 6.83
C ASP A 198 8.54 -22.05 6.14
N GLY A 199 8.43 -20.76 5.76
CA GLY A 199 9.53 -20.04 5.10
C GLY A 199 9.69 -20.36 3.60
N TYR A 200 8.71 -21.00 2.99
CA TYR A 200 8.56 -21.14 1.55
C TYR A 200 7.40 -20.30 1.05
N LEU A 201 7.52 -19.75 -0.16
CA LEU A 201 6.37 -19.32 -0.95
C LEU A 201 6.10 -20.33 -2.04
N LEU A 202 4.90 -20.90 -1.99
CA LEU A 202 4.42 -21.93 -2.88
C LEU A 202 3.50 -21.28 -3.89
N HIS A 203 3.90 -21.34 -5.17
CA HIS A 203 3.14 -20.75 -6.26
C HIS A 203 2.09 -21.72 -6.78
N ILE A 204 0.93 -21.19 -7.15
CA ILE A 204 -0.10 -21.98 -7.83
C ILE A 204 0.19 -21.93 -9.33
N GLU A 205 1.22 -22.67 -9.77
CA GLU A 205 1.74 -22.62 -11.14
C GLU A 205 0.74 -23.14 -12.18
N ASN A 206 -0.04 -24.17 -11.83
CA ASN A 206 -0.88 -24.88 -12.79
C ASN A 206 -2.37 -24.76 -12.50
N TYR A 207 -2.93 -23.62 -12.90
CA TYR A 207 -4.38 -23.35 -12.87
C TYR A 207 -5.20 -24.49 -13.48
N GLU A 208 -4.75 -25.12 -14.57
CA GLU A 208 -5.48 -26.22 -15.21
C GLU A 208 -5.52 -27.48 -14.34
N VAL A 209 -4.49 -27.73 -13.53
CA VAL A 209 -4.47 -28.82 -12.54
C VAL A 209 -5.43 -28.54 -11.38
N VAL A 210 -5.40 -27.31 -10.84
CA VAL A 210 -6.35 -26.92 -9.78
C VAL A 210 -7.79 -27.02 -10.28
N LYS A 211 -8.03 -26.53 -11.50
CA LYS A 211 -9.31 -26.63 -12.20
C LYS A 211 -9.76 -28.08 -12.39
N PHE A 212 -8.88 -28.96 -12.87
CA PHE A 212 -9.16 -30.38 -13.03
C PHE A 212 -9.55 -31.05 -11.70
N GLU A 213 -8.82 -30.76 -10.62
CA GLU A 213 -9.10 -31.33 -9.29
C GLU A 213 -10.41 -30.82 -8.69
N ILE A 214 -10.79 -29.56 -8.96
CA ILE A 214 -12.13 -29.04 -8.61
C ILE A 214 -13.22 -29.82 -9.36
N TYR A 215 -13.07 -30.00 -10.67
CA TYR A 215 -14.02 -30.74 -11.50
C TYR A 215 -14.20 -32.20 -11.06
N LYS A 216 -13.11 -32.86 -10.67
CA LYS A 216 -13.13 -34.26 -10.20
C LYS A 216 -13.94 -34.44 -8.91
N ARG A 217 -13.93 -33.42 -8.05
CA ARG A 217 -14.60 -33.45 -6.73
C ARG A 217 -16.04 -32.94 -6.77
N ASP A 218 -16.37 -32.09 -7.73
CA ASP A 218 -17.72 -31.54 -7.90
C ASP A 218 -18.10 -31.49 -9.39
N SER A 219 -18.67 -32.58 -9.89
CA SER A 219 -19.10 -32.72 -11.29
C SER A 219 -20.25 -31.78 -11.68
N SER A 220 -20.87 -31.11 -10.70
CA SER A 220 -21.91 -30.10 -10.94
C SER A 220 -21.34 -28.70 -11.20
N PHE A 221 -20.04 -28.52 -10.99
CA PHE A 221 -19.31 -27.28 -11.27
C PHE A 221 -19.30 -27.01 -12.78
N LYS A 222 -20.07 -26.01 -13.24
CA LYS A 222 -20.13 -25.62 -14.66
C LYS A 222 -19.28 -24.36 -14.89
N MET A 223 -18.08 -24.50 -15.47
CA MET A 223 -17.30 -23.33 -15.88
C MET A 223 -17.77 -22.81 -17.24
N ASN A 224 -18.15 -21.53 -17.28
CA ASN A 224 -18.15 -20.80 -18.54
C ASN A 224 -16.72 -20.37 -18.86
N HIS A 225 -16.24 -20.80 -20.02
CA HIS A 225 -14.95 -20.41 -20.58
C HIS A 225 -14.90 -18.90 -20.78
N ASN A 226 -14.30 -18.18 -19.83
CA ASN A 226 -13.34 -17.07 -20.02
C ASN A 226 -13.29 -16.08 -18.85
N THR A 227 -14.27 -16.07 -17.96
CA THR A 227 -14.24 -15.31 -16.71
C THR A 227 -15.29 -15.91 -15.78
N LEU A 228 -14.85 -16.58 -14.72
CA LEU A 228 -15.74 -16.95 -13.63
C LEU A 228 -15.54 -15.92 -12.51
N PRO A 229 -16.49 -15.00 -12.28
CA PRO A 229 -16.56 -14.33 -11.00
C PRO A 229 -16.75 -15.41 -9.95
N ILE A 230 -15.91 -15.41 -8.92
CA ILE A 230 -16.04 -16.41 -7.87
C ILE A 230 -17.31 -16.10 -7.05
N ASN A 231 -18.40 -16.80 -7.36
CA ASN A 231 -19.72 -16.51 -6.82
C ASN A 231 -19.93 -17.22 -5.48
N GLY A 232 -19.39 -16.61 -4.43
CA GLY A 232 -19.80 -16.85 -3.05
C GLY A 232 -18.77 -17.54 -2.15
N LYS A 233 -18.90 -17.28 -0.84
CA LYS A 233 -17.98 -17.76 0.22
C LYS A 233 -17.79 -19.29 0.24
N ASN A 234 -18.76 -20.07 -0.24
CA ASN A 234 -18.71 -21.54 -0.20
C ASN A 234 -17.84 -22.15 -1.30
N GLU A 235 -17.88 -21.61 -2.53
CA GLU A 235 -17.01 -22.07 -3.62
C GLU A 235 -15.55 -21.75 -3.31
N LEU A 236 -15.30 -20.57 -2.74
CA LEU A 236 -13.99 -20.13 -2.27
C LEU A 236 -13.38 -21.07 -1.23
N ARG A 237 -14.18 -21.51 -0.25
CA ARG A 237 -13.73 -22.44 0.77
C ARG A 237 -13.39 -23.82 0.19
N LYS A 238 -14.17 -24.30 -0.79
CA LYS A 238 -13.87 -25.54 -1.51
C LYS A 238 -12.54 -25.46 -2.26
N ILE A 239 -12.34 -24.37 -3.02
CA ILE A 239 -11.12 -24.15 -3.81
C ILE A 239 -9.89 -24.01 -2.90
N ARG A 240 -10.01 -23.26 -1.80
CA ARG A 240 -8.96 -23.15 -0.76
C ARG A 240 -8.55 -24.51 -0.21
N ASN A 241 -9.52 -25.34 0.19
CA ASN A 241 -9.23 -26.66 0.74
C ASN A 241 -8.54 -27.56 -0.30
N ILE A 242 -8.97 -27.52 -1.55
CA ILE A 242 -8.35 -28.29 -2.65
C ILE A 242 -6.91 -27.84 -2.87
N ILE A 243 -6.66 -26.53 -2.92
CA ILE A 243 -5.30 -25.98 -3.09
C ILE A 243 -4.40 -26.37 -1.91
N GLN A 244 -4.89 -26.23 -0.67
CA GLN A 244 -4.13 -26.62 0.52
C GLN A 244 -3.79 -28.12 0.50
N GLU A 245 -4.73 -28.98 0.11
CA GLU A 245 -4.49 -30.42 -0.02
C GLU A 245 -3.52 -30.80 -1.15
N LEU A 246 -3.48 -30.02 -2.24
CA LEU A 246 -2.56 -30.24 -3.36
C LEU A 246 -1.13 -29.80 -3.03
N ILE A 247 -0.97 -28.80 -2.17
CA ILE A 247 0.33 -28.27 -1.75
C ILE A 247 0.98 -29.12 -0.65
N ILE A 248 0.18 -29.84 0.14
CA ILE A 248 0.65 -30.73 1.22
C ILE A 248 1.09 -32.12 0.71
N LYS A 249 0.84 -32.45 -0.56
CA LYS A 249 1.23 -33.74 -1.18
C LYS A 249 2.47 -33.62 -2.02
#